data_AF-A0A5C7TIL0-F1
#
_entry.id   AF-A0A5C7TIL0-F1
#
_cell.length_a   1.000
_cell.length_b   1.000
_cell.length_c   1.000
_cell.angle_alpha   90.00
_cell.angle_beta   90.00
_cell.angle_gamma   90.00
#
_symmetry.space_group_name_H-M   'P 1'
#
loop_
_entity.id
_entity.type
_entity.pdbx_description
1 polymer ?
#
loop_
_entity_poly.entity_id
_entity_poly.type
_entity_poly.pdbx_seq_one_letter_code
_entity_poly.pdbx_strand_id
1 'polypeptide(L)'
;MKRSFSPVLPKLLPALALCSAASAATASTKFPEYSMVLVGGGLHTCSSQSRSSCSDNPQFAANTKSTELYALSLPRIRDISQSAVWPESRAEQRQQTQAILSQLILDFGTKAMTEEELRQRLRLAKVELAGQTIRGETLYQQLSELELNLMFDLLQQPQLSQQQRQREQASLAQTKDKFSVEIYEKITELAGKVRQKPGKPVVLVVTASSRDPLAAVDFYQSAFAETGAEARWLPLNAAYQAAQQQKTAGKASCEQLPQYLADIHGSYNRAAVYPDLFADLQAFCQQGPAAAVAQIEQADAIFFNGGDQSLTLQALRLPDGSASPELKAITARLQAGKLIVAGTSAGTAVQAGGRFTEKTVPMISNGSSAQALQSGAVPAEAPLAGCEKNHSCPAELAEDQLTYRAQGGLGLFPFGVTDTHFSERGREARLVRLLSDTQTRYGFGVDEATALLVGFNPTAPNNARFAVLGASGVYIADLAGAKAKDSGAAWTISGVRTHYLSRDDQALLHNGELTLQFAPWKKPVKVPDTSASVLKNNDILTGDNYRQLALQLCRSRQARAEGLAAQAQLVLQQQPDSRAALGTYSQVDPVTDYCSYQNFYLQINR
;
A
#
# COMPACT_ATOMS: atom_id res chain seq x y z
N MET A 1 4.06 -76.24 -75.63
CA MET A 1 4.74 -77.41 -75.06
C MET A 1 5.37 -77.01 -73.73
N LYS A 2 5.01 -77.75 -72.66
CA LYS A 2 5.63 -77.94 -71.33
C LYS A 2 6.75 -76.99 -70.83
N ARG A 3 6.53 -76.45 -69.60
CA ARG A 3 7.39 -76.43 -68.37
C ARG A 3 8.80 -75.78 -68.50
N SER A 4 9.42 -75.08 -67.55
CA SER A 4 9.36 -74.96 -66.08
C SER A 4 10.25 -73.78 -65.63
N PHE A 5 9.89 -73.20 -64.48
CA PHE A 5 10.59 -72.31 -63.53
C PHE A 5 12.13 -72.19 -63.51
N SER A 6 12.62 -70.95 -63.31
CA SER A 6 13.30 -70.51 -62.07
C SER A 6 13.43 -68.97 -62.02
N PRO A 7 13.47 -68.32 -60.83
CA PRO A 7 13.24 -66.87 -60.68
C PRO A 7 14.49 -66.07 -60.29
N VAL A 8 14.59 -64.80 -60.73
CA VAL A 8 15.37 -63.75 -60.03
C VAL A 8 14.67 -62.39 -60.21
N LEU A 9 14.43 -61.72 -59.06
CA LEU A 9 13.83 -60.39 -58.87
C LEU A 9 14.53 -59.23 -59.62
N PRO A 10 13.80 -58.18 -60.02
CA PRO A 10 14.33 -56.83 -60.14
C PRO A 10 13.86 -55.93 -58.97
N LYS A 11 14.79 -55.10 -58.50
CA LYS A 11 14.62 -54.06 -57.48
C LYS A 11 13.71 -52.92 -57.99
N LEU A 12 12.78 -52.47 -57.16
CA LEU A 12 12.18 -51.12 -57.23
C LEU A 12 11.82 -50.63 -55.83
N LEU A 13 12.33 -49.44 -55.49
CA LEU A 13 12.12 -48.73 -54.22
C LEU A 13 10.67 -48.21 -54.11
N PRO A 14 10.02 -48.26 -52.94
CA PRO A 14 8.76 -47.58 -52.71
C PRO A 14 8.97 -46.15 -52.20
N ALA A 15 8.22 -45.21 -52.76
CA ALA A 15 8.11 -43.84 -52.28
C ALA A 15 7.39 -43.81 -50.91
N LEU A 16 8.08 -43.31 -49.88
CA LEU A 16 7.46 -43.05 -48.57
C LEU A 16 6.74 -41.70 -48.59
N ALA A 17 5.43 -41.74 -48.33
CA ALA A 17 4.62 -40.59 -47.98
C ALA A 17 5.08 -40.03 -46.62
N LEU A 18 5.51 -38.77 -46.59
CA LEU A 18 5.79 -38.05 -45.36
C LEU A 18 4.47 -37.67 -44.66
N CYS A 19 4.13 -38.38 -43.59
CA CYS A 19 3.23 -37.88 -42.57
C CYS A 19 3.91 -36.74 -41.81
N SER A 20 3.55 -35.50 -42.12
CA SER A 20 3.91 -34.33 -41.33
C SER A 20 3.15 -34.34 -39.99
N ALA A 21 3.75 -34.94 -38.96
CA ALA A 21 3.34 -34.70 -37.59
C ALA A 21 3.72 -33.25 -37.23
N ALA A 22 2.73 -32.36 -37.25
CA ALA A 22 2.87 -31.03 -36.67
C ALA A 22 3.02 -31.19 -35.15
N SER A 23 4.26 -31.23 -34.66
CA SER A 23 4.52 -31.06 -33.24
C SER A 23 4.11 -29.64 -32.88
N ALA A 24 3.01 -29.48 -32.16
CA ALA A 24 2.71 -28.25 -31.46
C ALA A 24 3.88 -27.99 -30.51
N ALA A 25 4.78 -27.10 -30.89
CA ALA A 25 5.78 -26.56 -29.98
C ALA A 25 5.01 -25.84 -28.87
N THR A 26 4.88 -26.50 -27.73
CA THR A 26 4.46 -25.84 -26.49
C THR A 26 5.48 -24.75 -26.21
N ALA A 27 5.15 -23.52 -26.58
CA ALA A 27 5.90 -22.35 -26.17
C ALA A 27 5.92 -22.36 -24.64
N SER A 28 7.08 -22.73 -24.07
CA SER A 28 7.35 -22.54 -22.65
C SER A 28 7.21 -21.05 -22.39
N THR A 29 6.10 -20.63 -21.80
CA THR A 29 5.89 -19.24 -21.39
C THR A 29 6.96 -18.91 -20.35
N LYS A 30 7.97 -18.13 -20.76
CA LYS A 30 9.06 -17.70 -19.90
C LYS A 30 8.46 -16.92 -18.71
N PHE A 31 8.84 -17.30 -17.49
CA PHE A 31 8.43 -16.58 -16.28
C PHE A 31 8.79 -15.10 -16.41
N PRO A 32 7.89 -14.16 -16.06
CA PRO A 32 8.14 -12.73 -16.24
C PRO A 32 9.32 -12.28 -15.39
N GLU A 33 10.10 -11.32 -15.90
CA GLU A 33 11.27 -10.81 -15.17
C GLU A 33 10.90 -10.20 -13.82
N TYR A 34 9.77 -9.49 -13.76
CA TYR A 34 9.18 -8.95 -12.53
C TYR A 34 7.70 -9.36 -12.48
N SER A 35 7.25 -9.85 -11.33
CA SER A 35 5.85 -10.28 -11.11
C SER A 35 5.18 -9.51 -10.00
N MET A 36 5.88 -8.58 -9.35
CA MET A 36 5.32 -7.77 -8.29
C MET A 36 5.89 -6.35 -8.29
N VAL A 37 5.03 -5.39 -7.93
CA VAL A 37 5.34 -3.95 -7.88
C VAL A 37 4.89 -3.41 -6.52
N LEU A 38 5.86 -3.13 -5.65
CA LEU A 38 5.61 -2.63 -4.30
C LEU A 38 5.88 -1.13 -4.25
N VAL A 39 4.82 -0.32 -4.26
CA VAL A 39 4.89 1.14 -4.27
C VAL A 39 4.84 1.69 -2.84
N GLY A 40 5.69 2.66 -2.53
CA GLY A 40 5.77 3.25 -1.19
C GLY A 40 4.58 4.15 -0.83
N GLY A 41 3.79 4.59 -1.78
CA GLY A 41 2.71 5.56 -1.57
C GLY A 41 2.95 6.82 -2.39
N GLY A 42 2.22 7.89 -2.08
CA GLY A 42 2.41 9.20 -2.72
C GLY A 42 2.24 9.18 -4.24
N LEU A 43 1.34 8.32 -4.77
CA LEU A 43 1.01 8.31 -6.20
C LEU A 43 0.13 9.51 -6.58
N HIS A 44 0.69 10.71 -6.51
CA HIS A 44 -0.01 11.97 -6.76
C HIS A 44 -0.48 12.05 -8.21
N THR A 45 -1.75 11.75 -8.41
CA THR A 45 -2.36 11.61 -9.73
C THR A 45 -3.40 12.69 -9.94
N CYS A 46 -3.35 13.35 -11.09
CA CYS A 46 -4.37 14.32 -11.47
C CYS A 46 -5.73 13.63 -11.59
N SER A 47 -6.74 14.20 -10.93
CA SER A 47 -8.12 13.76 -11.09
C SER A 47 -9.11 14.91 -10.94
N SER A 48 -10.37 14.66 -11.28
CA SER A 48 -11.45 15.64 -11.15
C SER A 48 -11.64 16.11 -9.71
N GLN A 49 -11.27 15.28 -8.71
CA GLN A 49 -11.27 15.62 -7.28
C GLN A 49 -9.89 16.08 -6.75
N SER A 50 -8.78 15.63 -7.35
CA SER A 50 -7.40 15.97 -6.95
C SER A 50 -6.72 16.92 -7.94
N ARG A 51 -7.31 18.12 -8.09
CA ARG A 51 -6.82 19.10 -9.08
C ARG A 51 -5.43 19.68 -8.76
N SER A 52 -4.99 19.64 -7.51
CA SER A 52 -3.64 20.07 -7.11
C SER A 52 -2.54 19.24 -7.79
N SER A 53 -2.83 17.97 -8.09
CA SER A 53 -1.92 17.03 -8.77
C SER A 53 -1.89 17.22 -10.30
N CYS A 54 -2.74 18.10 -10.84
CA CYS A 54 -2.86 18.36 -12.27
C CYS A 54 -1.93 19.46 -12.75
N SER A 55 -1.44 19.36 -13.98
CA SER A 55 -0.89 20.48 -14.75
C SER A 55 -1.94 21.57 -14.96
N ASP A 56 -1.52 22.73 -15.45
CA ASP A 56 -2.41 23.90 -15.53
C ASP A 56 -3.68 23.66 -16.35
N ASN A 57 -4.81 24.13 -15.80
CA ASN A 57 -6.16 24.09 -16.39
C ASN A 57 -6.66 22.70 -16.82
N PRO A 58 -6.82 21.74 -15.87
CA PRO A 58 -7.19 20.40 -16.23
C PRO A 58 -8.61 20.31 -16.79
N GLN A 59 -8.77 19.55 -17.87
CA GLN A 59 -10.06 19.33 -18.52
C GLN A 59 -10.67 18.00 -18.09
N PHE A 60 -11.87 18.06 -17.53
CA PHE A 60 -12.70 16.91 -17.16
C PHE A 60 -14.11 17.12 -17.72
N ALA A 61 -14.82 16.03 -17.98
CA ALA A 61 -16.20 16.14 -18.47
C ALA A 61 -17.10 16.85 -17.43
N ALA A 62 -18.06 17.65 -17.90
CA ALA A 62 -18.89 18.50 -17.03
C ALA A 62 -19.72 17.74 -15.99
N ASN A 63 -19.99 16.46 -16.21
CA ASN A 63 -20.75 15.59 -15.31
C ASN A 63 -19.87 14.75 -14.36
N THR A 64 -18.56 15.03 -14.28
CA THR A 64 -17.64 14.34 -13.35
C THR A 64 -17.84 14.80 -11.90
N LYS A 65 -17.56 13.89 -10.95
CA LYS A 65 -17.50 14.24 -9.53
C LYS A 65 -16.24 15.07 -9.30
N SER A 66 -16.40 16.35 -8.97
CA SER A 66 -15.27 17.26 -8.74
C SER A 66 -14.92 17.48 -7.26
N THR A 67 -15.85 17.17 -6.37
CA THR A 67 -15.68 17.29 -4.92
C THR A 67 -16.72 16.45 -4.21
N GLU A 68 -16.58 16.24 -2.91
CA GLU A 68 -17.62 15.64 -2.07
C GLU A 68 -18.58 16.72 -1.57
N LEU A 69 -19.86 16.37 -1.49
CA LEU A 69 -20.90 17.28 -1.01
C LEU A 69 -21.56 16.72 0.24
N TYR A 70 -21.81 17.61 1.20
CA TYR A 70 -22.42 17.29 2.49
C TYR A 70 -23.60 18.21 2.73
N ALA A 71 -24.69 17.66 3.27
CA ALA A 71 -25.88 18.44 3.61
C ALA A 71 -26.37 18.08 5.01
N LEU A 72 -26.71 19.13 5.77
CA LEU A 72 -27.28 18.99 7.09
C LEU A 72 -28.78 18.73 7.00
N SER A 73 -29.28 17.84 7.86
CA SER A 73 -30.72 17.64 8.05
C SER A 73 -31.00 17.08 9.44
N LEU A 74 -32.18 17.38 9.98
CA LEU A 74 -32.59 16.87 11.30
C LEU A 74 -32.59 15.33 11.39
N PRO A 75 -33.02 14.56 10.37
CA PRO A 75 -32.90 13.10 10.39
C PRO A 75 -31.44 12.64 10.50
N ARG A 76 -30.52 13.19 9.71
CA ARG A 76 -29.10 12.79 9.77
C ARG A 76 -28.45 13.16 11.10
N ILE A 77 -28.76 14.32 11.66
CA ILE A 77 -28.27 14.73 12.99
C ILE A 77 -28.78 13.76 14.06
N ARG A 78 -30.05 13.34 13.96
CA ARG A 78 -30.61 12.32 14.86
C ARG A 78 -29.85 11.00 14.73
N ASP A 79 -29.63 10.51 13.52
CA ASP A 79 -28.89 9.27 13.25
C ASP A 79 -27.46 9.33 13.83
N ILE A 80 -26.76 10.46 13.65
CA ILE A 80 -25.45 10.71 14.26
C ILE A 80 -25.55 10.60 15.78
N SER A 81 -26.50 11.31 16.40
CA SER A 81 -26.65 11.33 17.86
C SER A 81 -27.12 10.02 18.47
N GLN A 82 -27.75 9.12 17.70
CA GLN A 82 -28.28 7.84 18.18
C GLN A 82 -27.36 6.65 17.86
N SER A 83 -26.26 6.89 17.15
CA SER A 83 -25.29 5.86 16.80
C SER A 83 -24.60 5.26 18.03
N ALA A 84 -24.31 3.96 17.95
CA ALA A 84 -23.56 3.22 18.97
C ALA A 84 -22.09 3.67 19.09
N VAL A 85 -21.60 4.48 18.15
CA VAL A 85 -20.26 5.11 18.21
C VAL A 85 -20.09 6.00 19.45
N TRP A 86 -21.18 6.51 20.03
CA TRP A 86 -21.13 7.30 21.24
C TRP A 86 -21.32 6.43 22.49
N PRO A 87 -20.25 5.98 23.17
CA PRO A 87 -20.40 5.34 24.46
C PRO A 87 -20.94 6.33 25.50
N GLU A 88 -21.39 5.82 26.64
CA GLU A 88 -21.91 6.64 27.74
C GLU A 88 -20.90 7.71 28.21
N SER A 89 -19.61 7.36 28.22
CA SER A 89 -18.51 8.27 28.54
C SER A 89 -18.37 9.47 27.58
N ARG A 90 -19.01 9.42 26.40
CA ARG A 90 -18.99 10.46 25.37
C ARG A 90 -20.34 11.18 25.23
N ALA A 91 -21.23 11.05 26.22
CA ALA A 91 -22.55 11.66 26.20
C ALA A 91 -22.52 13.19 26.05
N GLU A 92 -21.53 13.85 26.66
CA GLU A 92 -21.33 15.30 26.54
C GLU A 92 -20.97 15.71 25.11
N GLN A 93 -19.92 15.09 24.52
CA GLN A 93 -19.49 15.38 23.15
C GLN A 93 -20.60 15.08 22.13
N ARG A 94 -21.40 14.03 22.37
CA ARG A 94 -22.59 13.71 21.58
C ARG A 94 -23.62 14.84 21.60
N GLN A 95 -23.97 15.35 22.79
CA GLN A 95 -24.93 16.46 22.93
C GLN A 95 -24.40 17.75 22.31
N GLN A 96 -23.12 18.06 22.53
CA GLN A 96 -22.46 19.23 21.94
C GLN A 96 -22.43 19.15 20.40
N THR A 97 -22.13 17.96 19.84
CA THR A 97 -22.16 17.72 18.39
C THR A 97 -23.55 17.94 17.82
N GLN A 98 -24.58 17.38 18.47
CA GLN A 98 -25.97 17.61 18.06
C GLN A 98 -26.35 19.09 18.09
N ALA A 99 -25.96 19.83 19.14
CA ALA A 99 -26.23 21.25 19.28
C ALA A 99 -25.55 22.08 18.19
N ILE A 100 -24.25 21.84 17.95
CA ILE A 100 -23.49 22.53 16.89
C ILE A 100 -24.08 22.25 15.51
N LEU A 101 -24.36 20.99 15.16
CA LEU A 101 -24.94 20.65 13.86
C LEU A 101 -26.34 21.26 13.68
N SER A 102 -27.14 21.31 14.75
CA SER A 102 -28.46 21.94 14.72
C SER A 102 -28.36 23.46 14.54
N GLN A 103 -27.39 24.10 15.21
CA GLN A 103 -27.11 25.52 15.03
C GLN A 103 -26.67 25.84 13.59
N LEU A 104 -25.84 24.99 12.99
CA LEU A 104 -25.44 25.16 11.59
C LEU A 104 -26.61 25.10 10.61
N ILE A 105 -27.66 24.32 10.89
CA ILE A 105 -28.90 24.35 10.09
C ILE A 105 -29.58 25.72 10.21
N LEU A 106 -29.63 26.32 11.40
CA LEU A 106 -30.24 27.63 11.61
C LEU A 106 -29.44 28.74 10.91
N ASP A 107 -28.12 28.67 10.98
CA ASP A 107 -27.22 29.70 10.46
C ASP A 107 -27.10 29.64 8.92
N PHE A 108 -27.08 28.43 8.34
CA PHE A 108 -26.72 28.22 6.93
C PHE A 108 -27.74 27.41 6.11
N GLY A 109 -28.79 26.89 6.73
CA GLY A 109 -29.79 26.05 6.09
C GLY A 109 -29.29 24.63 5.78
N THR A 110 -29.97 23.97 4.83
CA THR A 110 -29.75 22.56 4.46
C THR A 110 -29.10 22.39 3.08
N LYS A 111 -28.65 23.49 2.46
CA LYS A 111 -27.99 23.44 1.16
C LYS A 111 -26.68 22.66 1.28
N ALA A 112 -26.42 21.82 0.29
CA ALA A 112 -25.17 21.07 0.22
C ALA A 112 -23.95 22.01 0.14
N MET A 113 -22.86 21.59 0.79
CA MET A 113 -21.59 22.31 0.87
C MET A 113 -20.42 21.34 0.69
N THR A 114 -19.25 21.87 0.37
CA THR A 114 -18.01 21.08 0.29
C THR A 114 -17.53 20.62 1.67
N GLU A 115 -16.63 19.65 1.69
CA GLU A 115 -16.00 19.19 2.94
C GLU A 115 -15.28 20.33 3.68
N GLU A 116 -14.54 21.17 2.93
CA GLU A 116 -13.80 22.31 3.47
C GLU A 116 -14.74 23.33 4.12
N GLU A 117 -15.84 23.67 3.44
CA GLU A 117 -16.87 24.55 3.99
C GLU A 117 -17.51 23.95 5.25
N LEU A 118 -17.83 22.65 5.25
CA LEU A 118 -18.40 21.98 6.43
C LEU A 118 -17.42 22.02 7.60
N ARG A 119 -16.14 21.67 7.40
CA ARG A 119 -15.10 21.72 8.44
C ARG A 119 -14.93 23.14 8.97
N GLN A 120 -14.87 24.13 8.09
CA GLN A 120 -14.74 25.54 8.49
C GLN A 120 -15.94 26.00 9.33
N ARG A 121 -17.17 25.69 8.88
CA ARG A 121 -18.40 26.05 9.61
C ARG A 121 -18.48 25.36 10.96
N LEU A 122 -18.15 24.07 11.04
CA LEU A 122 -18.06 23.33 12.30
C LEU A 122 -17.11 24.00 13.29
N ARG A 123 -15.93 24.43 12.85
CA ARG A 123 -14.90 25.05 13.70
C ARG A 123 -15.28 26.44 14.17
N LEU A 124 -15.96 27.22 13.32
CA LEU A 124 -16.38 28.59 13.63
C LEU A 124 -17.68 28.68 14.45
N ALA A 125 -18.46 27.61 14.50
CA ALA A 125 -19.73 27.58 15.20
C ALA A 125 -19.60 27.88 16.70
N LYS A 126 -20.59 28.57 17.25
CA LYS A 126 -20.74 28.84 18.69
C LYS A 126 -22.20 28.63 19.06
N VAL A 127 -22.45 27.86 20.11
CA VAL A 127 -23.82 27.60 20.60
C VAL A 127 -23.85 27.65 22.12
N GLU A 128 -24.91 28.23 22.68
CA GLU A 128 -25.17 28.21 24.12
C GLU A 128 -25.95 26.93 24.47
N LEU A 129 -25.38 26.07 25.32
CA LEU A 129 -26.00 24.84 25.78
C LEU A 129 -25.90 24.75 27.30
N ALA A 130 -27.04 24.65 27.98
CA ALA A 130 -27.12 24.57 29.45
C ALA A 130 -26.34 25.69 30.19
N GLY A 131 -26.34 26.91 29.63
CA GLY A 131 -25.63 28.06 30.21
C GLY A 131 -24.12 28.07 29.99
N GLN A 132 -23.61 27.18 29.12
CA GLN A 132 -22.21 27.15 28.70
C GLN A 132 -22.09 27.44 27.20
N THR A 133 -21.12 28.28 26.84
CA THR A 133 -20.75 28.51 25.45
C THR A 133 -19.91 27.35 24.92
N ILE A 134 -20.49 26.55 24.02
CA ILE A 134 -19.77 25.50 23.29
C ILE A 134 -19.12 26.11 22.06
N ARG A 135 -17.80 25.92 21.93
CA ARG A 135 -17.02 26.37 20.78
C ARG A 135 -16.76 25.19 19.84
N GLY A 136 -17.15 25.35 18.58
CA GLY A 136 -16.98 24.35 17.54
C GLY A 136 -15.54 23.88 17.36
N GLU A 137 -14.57 24.80 17.38
CA GLU A 137 -13.14 24.47 17.33
C GLU A 137 -12.71 23.51 18.45
N THR A 138 -13.13 23.80 19.68
CA THR A 138 -12.77 23.00 20.85
C THR A 138 -13.39 21.61 20.76
N LEU A 139 -14.68 21.53 20.42
CA LEU A 139 -15.35 20.26 20.19
C LEU A 139 -14.67 19.45 19.08
N TYR A 140 -14.39 20.08 17.94
CA TYR A 140 -13.78 19.44 16.79
C TYR A 140 -12.42 18.81 17.13
N GLN A 141 -11.61 19.46 17.98
CA GLN A 141 -10.33 18.90 18.44
C GLN A 141 -10.51 17.70 19.40
N GLN A 142 -11.59 17.68 20.19
CA GLN A 142 -11.91 16.62 21.14
C GLN A 142 -12.57 15.40 20.50
N LEU A 143 -13.18 15.55 19.33
CA LEU A 143 -13.78 14.43 18.61
C LEU A 143 -12.68 13.48 18.11
N SER A 144 -12.92 12.18 18.34
CA SER A 144 -12.12 11.10 17.78
C SER A 144 -12.36 10.96 16.28
N GLU A 145 -11.45 10.27 15.59
CA GLU A 145 -11.62 10.00 14.16
C GLU A 145 -12.89 9.20 13.88
N LEU A 146 -13.25 8.24 14.74
CA LEU A 146 -14.47 7.44 14.59
C LEU A 146 -15.74 8.31 14.61
N GLU A 147 -15.82 9.26 15.54
CA GLU A 147 -16.95 10.19 15.67
C GLU A 147 -17.03 11.16 14.48
N LEU A 148 -15.88 11.69 14.04
CA LEU A 148 -15.80 12.53 12.84
C LEU A 148 -16.21 11.72 11.60
N ASN A 149 -15.69 10.52 11.43
CA ASN A 149 -16.00 9.64 10.30
C ASN A 149 -17.50 9.34 10.23
N LEU A 150 -18.15 8.99 11.35
CA LEU A 150 -19.60 8.82 11.43
C LEU A 150 -20.34 10.08 10.95
N MET A 151 -19.95 11.24 11.49
CA MET A 151 -20.60 12.51 11.17
C MET A 151 -20.49 12.85 9.69
N PHE A 152 -19.28 12.82 9.13
CA PHE A 152 -19.07 13.13 7.71
C PHE A 152 -19.77 12.10 6.81
N ASP A 153 -19.74 10.82 7.17
CA ASP A 153 -20.35 9.77 6.37
C ASP A 153 -21.88 9.85 6.29
N LEU A 154 -22.53 10.21 7.40
CA LEU A 154 -23.99 10.37 7.45
C LEU A 154 -24.45 11.68 6.79
N LEU A 155 -23.59 12.70 6.73
CA LEU A 155 -23.89 13.98 6.08
C LEU A 155 -23.59 13.98 4.58
N GLN A 156 -22.75 13.06 4.10
CA GLN A 156 -22.36 12.97 2.69
C GLN A 156 -23.58 12.67 1.79
N GLN A 157 -23.65 13.39 0.67
CA GLN A 157 -24.74 13.29 -0.29
C GLN A 157 -24.31 12.52 -1.54
N PRO A 158 -25.20 11.70 -2.13
CA PRO A 158 -24.99 11.20 -3.47
C PRO A 158 -25.01 12.34 -4.48
N GLN A 159 -24.12 12.27 -5.46
CA GLN A 159 -24.07 13.22 -6.57
C GLN A 159 -24.53 12.51 -7.83
N LEU A 160 -25.75 12.82 -8.26
CA LEU A 160 -26.40 12.19 -9.40
C LEU A 160 -26.64 13.23 -10.51
N SER A 161 -26.31 12.86 -11.75
CA SER A 161 -26.68 13.60 -12.96
C SER A 161 -27.48 12.66 -13.85
N GLN A 162 -28.70 13.06 -14.26
CA GLN A 162 -29.59 12.21 -15.04
C GLN A 162 -29.78 10.80 -14.46
N GLN A 163 -29.94 10.72 -13.13
CA GLN A 163 -30.05 9.46 -12.35
C GLN A 163 -28.80 8.57 -12.34
N GLN A 164 -27.69 8.99 -12.94
CA GLN A 164 -26.41 8.30 -12.88
C GLN A 164 -25.48 8.98 -11.88
N ARG A 165 -24.73 8.19 -11.11
CA ARG A 165 -23.75 8.73 -10.18
C ARG A 165 -22.63 9.42 -10.95
N GLN A 166 -22.30 10.64 -10.53
CA GLN A 166 -21.11 11.33 -11.01
C GLN A 166 -19.87 10.57 -10.52
N ARG A 167 -18.96 10.28 -11.45
CA ARG A 167 -17.75 9.51 -11.18
C ARG A 167 -16.52 10.39 -11.19
N GLU A 168 -15.56 10.06 -10.34
CA GLU A 168 -14.23 10.67 -10.42
C GLU A 168 -13.54 10.23 -11.71
N GLN A 169 -12.81 11.13 -12.37
CA GLN A 169 -11.98 10.82 -13.52
C GLN A 169 -10.54 11.19 -13.22
N ALA A 170 -9.63 10.23 -13.39
CA ALA A 170 -8.19 10.46 -13.36
C ALA A 170 -7.70 10.84 -14.77
N SER A 171 -6.58 11.55 -14.84
CA SER A 171 -5.93 11.96 -16.08
C SER A 171 -4.42 11.81 -15.95
N LEU A 172 -3.85 10.72 -16.46
CA LEU A 172 -2.42 10.47 -16.39
C LEU A 172 -1.65 11.47 -17.28
N ALA A 173 -2.21 11.82 -18.44
CA ALA A 173 -1.61 12.81 -19.34
C ALA A 173 -1.41 14.18 -18.67
N GLN A 174 -2.36 14.60 -17.83
CA GLN A 174 -2.35 15.89 -17.12
C GLN A 174 -1.75 15.79 -15.72
N THR A 175 -1.19 14.64 -15.32
CA THR A 175 -0.54 14.49 -14.02
C THR A 175 0.83 15.18 -14.00
N LYS A 176 1.08 15.99 -12.96
CA LYS A 176 2.36 16.67 -12.74
C LYS A 176 3.49 15.70 -12.43
N ASP A 177 3.22 14.78 -11.50
CA ASP A 177 4.21 13.77 -11.10
C ASP A 177 4.34 12.67 -12.16
N LYS A 178 5.38 12.79 -12.98
CA LYS A 178 5.67 11.83 -14.06
C LYS A 178 6.14 10.48 -13.53
N PHE A 179 6.70 10.40 -12.33
CA PHE A 179 7.09 9.12 -11.73
C PHE A 179 5.88 8.31 -11.31
N SER A 180 4.84 8.97 -10.78
CA SER A 180 3.56 8.32 -10.51
C SER A 180 2.93 7.71 -11.78
N VAL A 181 2.94 8.46 -12.89
CA VAL A 181 2.44 7.98 -14.20
C VAL A 181 3.21 6.74 -14.65
N GLU A 182 4.54 6.81 -14.61
CA GLU A 182 5.43 5.71 -15.01
C GLU A 182 5.15 4.42 -14.23
N ILE A 183 4.81 4.51 -12.93
CA ILE A 183 4.50 3.33 -12.11
C ILE A 183 3.18 2.67 -12.57
N TYR A 184 2.13 3.44 -12.87
CA TYR A 184 0.88 2.88 -13.43
C TYR A 184 1.11 2.21 -14.79
N GLU A 185 1.88 2.86 -15.65
CA GLU A 185 2.26 2.33 -16.96
C GLU A 185 3.09 1.04 -16.81
N LYS A 186 4.04 1.00 -15.87
CA LYS A 186 4.86 -0.20 -15.60
C LYS A 186 3.99 -1.38 -15.16
N ILE A 187 3.01 -1.17 -14.27
CA ILE A 187 2.09 -2.24 -13.85
C ILE A 187 1.34 -2.80 -15.06
N THR A 188 0.85 -1.92 -15.94
CA THR A 188 0.11 -2.31 -17.15
C THR A 188 1.00 -3.00 -18.18
N GLU A 189 2.24 -2.52 -18.35
CA GLU A 189 3.27 -3.14 -19.20
C GLU A 189 3.56 -4.57 -18.74
N LEU A 190 3.79 -4.77 -17.43
CA LEU A 190 4.02 -6.10 -16.86
C LEU A 190 2.79 -7.00 -17.00
N ALA A 191 1.58 -6.46 -16.83
CA ALA A 191 0.33 -7.19 -17.05
C ALA A 191 0.24 -7.68 -18.50
N GLY A 192 0.58 -6.83 -19.47
CA GLY A 192 0.64 -7.21 -20.88
C GLY A 192 1.61 -8.35 -21.18
N LYS A 193 2.71 -8.46 -20.42
CA LYS A 193 3.71 -9.54 -20.60
C LYS A 193 3.26 -10.91 -20.09
N VAL A 194 2.36 -10.96 -19.10
CA VAL A 194 1.82 -12.23 -18.57
C VAL A 194 0.50 -12.64 -19.23
N ARG A 195 -0.11 -11.73 -19.99
CA ARG A 195 -1.37 -11.95 -20.67
C ARG A 195 -1.26 -13.08 -21.70
N GLN A 196 -2.22 -13.99 -21.65
CA GLN A 196 -2.27 -15.17 -22.53
C GLN A 196 -3.24 -15.04 -23.69
N LYS A 197 -4.16 -14.06 -23.64
CA LYS A 197 -5.21 -13.85 -24.64
C LYS A 197 -4.95 -12.55 -25.44
N PRO A 198 -5.39 -12.43 -26.70
CA PRO A 198 -5.38 -11.15 -27.40
C PRO A 198 -6.20 -10.07 -26.65
N GLY A 199 -5.89 -8.79 -26.90
CA GLY A 199 -6.62 -7.64 -26.34
C GLY A 199 -5.88 -6.93 -25.19
N LYS A 200 -6.60 -6.03 -24.52
CA LYS A 200 -6.06 -5.19 -23.43
C LYS A 200 -5.74 -6.03 -22.18
N PRO A 201 -4.64 -5.76 -21.45
CA PRO A 201 -4.39 -6.41 -20.17
C PRO A 201 -5.49 -6.09 -19.16
N VAL A 202 -5.93 -7.11 -18.41
CA VAL A 202 -6.96 -6.97 -17.38
C VAL A 202 -6.29 -6.66 -16.05
N VAL A 203 -6.58 -5.48 -15.50
CA VAL A 203 -6.10 -5.05 -14.18
C VAL A 203 -7.28 -5.05 -13.22
N LEU A 204 -7.25 -5.93 -12.23
CA LEU A 204 -8.20 -5.90 -11.12
C LEU A 204 -7.76 -4.86 -10.09
N VAL A 205 -8.66 -3.94 -9.75
CA VAL A 205 -8.46 -2.96 -8.68
C VAL A 205 -9.14 -3.47 -7.43
N VAL A 206 -8.39 -3.61 -6.34
CA VAL A 206 -8.88 -3.95 -5.01
C VAL A 206 -8.70 -2.76 -4.09
N THR A 207 -9.82 -2.22 -3.61
CA THR A 207 -9.88 -1.06 -2.70
C THR A 207 -9.97 -1.46 -1.23
N ALA A 208 -9.57 -2.69 -0.89
CA ALA A 208 -9.75 -3.31 0.42
C ALA A 208 -9.01 -2.61 1.56
N SER A 209 -7.95 -1.84 1.27
CA SER A 209 -7.22 -1.11 2.31
C SER A 209 -7.98 0.14 2.76
N SER A 210 -8.94 0.64 1.99
CA SER A 210 -9.67 1.85 2.35
C SER A 210 -10.66 1.61 3.49
N ARG A 211 -10.77 2.62 4.37
CA ARG A 211 -11.90 2.75 5.30
C ARG A 211 -13.22 2.68 4.53
N ASP A 212 -13.40 3.54 3.53
CA ASP A 212 -14.51 3.42 2.58
C ASP A 212 -14.03 2.72 1.30
N PRO A 213 -14.31 1.41 1.12
CA PRO A 213 -13.84 0.67 -0.05
C PRO A 213 -14.50 1.11 -1.36
N LEU A 214 -15.53 1.96 -1.34
CA LEU A 214 -16.23 2.43 -2.54
C LEU A 214 -15.67 3.77 -3.05
N ALA A 215 -15.08 4.58 -2.17
CA ALA A 215 -14.67 5.95 -2.49
C ALA A 215 -13.60 6.06 -3.59
N ALA A 216 -12.62 5.14 -3.61
CA ALA A 216 -11.49 5.19 -4.53
C ALA A 216 -11.67 4.35 -5.82
N VAL A 217 -12.84 3.71 -6.00
CA VAL A 217 -13.07 2.76 -7.11
C VAL A 217 -12.96 3.46 -8.46
N ASP A 218 -13.71 4.54 -8.66
CA ASP A 218 -13.71 5.26 -9.93
C ASP A 218 -12.32 5.82 -10.27
N PHE A 219 -11.63 6.37 -9.28
CA PHE A 219 -10.29 6.93 -9.44
C PHE A 219 -9.32 5.90 -10.02
N TYR A 220 -9.20 4.72 -9.38
CA TYR A 220 -8.25 3.70 -9.82
C TYR A 220 -8.69 3.02 -11.12
N GLN A 221 -10.00 2.81 -11.33
CA GLN A 221 -10.48 2.31 -12.62
C GLN A 221 -10.16 3.29 -13.76
N SER A 222 -10.37 4.59 -13.54
CA SER A 222 -10.03 5.63 -14.50
C SER A 222 -8.52 5.70 -14.74
N ALA A 223 -7.70 5.67 -13.68
CA ALA A 223 -6.24 5.77 -13.79
C ALA A 223 -5.65 4.60 -14.60
N PHE A 224 -6.08 3.37 -14.34
CA PHE A 224 -5.62 2.22 -15.13
C PHE A 224 -6.27 2.14 -16.53
N ALA A 225 -7.45 2.71 -16.74
CA ALA A 225 -7.99 2.82 -18.10
C ALA A 225 -7.12 3.74 -18.98
N GLU A 226 -6.59 4.82 -18.42
CA GLU A 226 -5.69 5.76 -19.11
C GLU A 226 -4.36 5.13 -19.55
N THR A 227 -3.90 4.04 -18.90
CA THR A 227 -2.71 3.29 -19.36
C THR A 227 -3.00 2.36 -20.53
N GLY A 228 -4.27 2.25 -20.95
CA GLY A 228 -4.74 1.32 -21.97
C GLY A 228 -5.17 -0.05 -21.44
N ALA A 229 -5.18 -0.27 -20.11
CA ALA A 229 -5.69 -1.49 -19.52
C ALA A 229 -7.22 -1.60 -19.60
N GLU A 230 -7.71 -2.82 -19.43
CA GLU A 230 -9.09 -3.07 -19.03
C GLU A 230 -9.16 -3.12 -17.50
N ALA A 231 -9.47 -1.98 -16.88
CA ALA A 231 -9.53 -1.85 -15.43
C ALA A 231 -10.91 -2.28 -14.87
N ARG A 232 -10.93 -3.27 -14.00
CA ARG A 232 -12.16 -3.77 -13.36
C ARG A 232 -12.03 -3.72 -11.85
N TRP A 233 -13.06 -3.26 -11.15
CA TRP A 233 -13.11 -3.34 -9.71
C TRP A 233 -13.40 -4.77 -9.26
N LEU A 234 -12.60 -5.28 -8.32
CA LEU A 234 -12.89 -6.51 -7.58
C LEU A 234 -13.36 -6.09 -6.18
N PRO A 235 -14.68 -6.21 -5.84
CA PRO A 235 -15.27 -5.73 -4.58
C PRO A 235 -14.86 -6.53 -3.33
N LEU A 236 -13.64 -7.04 -3.30
CA LEU A 236 -13.06 -7.74 -2.18
C LEU A 236 -12.73 -6.74 -1.07
N ASN A 237 -13.29 -6.95 0.12
CA ASN A 237 -13.00 -6.18 1.34
C ASN A 237 -13.37 -7.01 2.58
N ALA A 238 -13.04 -6.52 3.78
CA ALA A 238 -13.27 -7.26 5.02
C ALA A 238 -14.77 -7.47 5.30
N ALA A 239 -15.64 -6.52 4.93
CA ALA A 239 -17.09 -6.68 5.04
C ALA A 239 -17.64 -7.80 4.15
N TYR A 240 -17.16 -7.93 2.90
CA TYR A 240 -17.44 -9.08 2.04
C TYR A 240 -16.98 -10.38 2.70
N GLN A 241 -15.76 -10.43 3.21
CA GLN A 241 -15.21 -11.66 3.79
C GLN A 241 -16.00 -12.08 5.04
N ALA A 242 -16.39 -11.13 5.89
CA ALA A 242 -17.26 -11.37 7.04
C ALA A 242 -18.63 -11.93 6.62
N ALA A 243 -19.25 -11.36 5.59
CA ALA A 243 -20.53 -11.85 5.05
C ALA A 243 -20.42 -13.27 4.46
N GLN A 244 -19.28 -13.65 3.88
CA GLN A 244 -19.07 -15.02 3.41
C GLN A 244 -18.92 -16.04 4.55
N GLN A 245 -18.34 -15.63 5.67
CA GLN A 245 -18.14 -16.51 6.83
C GLN A 245 -19.41 -16.63 7.68
N GLN A 246 -20.15 -15.55 7.85
CA GLN A 246 -21.41 -15.54 8.60
C GLN A 246 -22.55 -16.00 7.69
N LYS A 247 -23.14 -17.15 8.01
CA LYS A 247 -24.21 -17.72 7.18
C LYS A 247 -25.58 -17.53 7.81
N THR A 248 -26.50 -16.91 7.07
CA THR A 248 -27.93 -16.87 7.38
C THR A 248 -28.63 -17.95 6.54
N ALA A 249 -29.28 -18.93 7.18
CA ALA A 249 -29.94 -20.05 6.49
C ALA A 249 -29.05 -20.78 5.46
N GLY A 250 -27.76 -20.94 5.78
CA GLY A 250 -26.78 -21.63 4.92
C GLY A 250 -26.21 -20.80 3.76
N LYS A 251 -26.64 -19.54 3.58
CA LYS A 251 -26.12 -18.61 2.57
C LYS A 251 -25.32 -17.48 3.22
N ALA A 252 -24.41 -16.86 2.48
CA ALA A 252 -23.68 -15.67 2.92
C ALA A 252 -24.66 -14.54 3.33
N SER A 253 -24.40 -13.86 4.44
CA SER A 253 -25.23 -12.79 5.01
C SER A 253 -25.03 -11.44 4.28
N CYS A 254 -25.08 -11.44 2.95
CA CYS A 254 -24.79 -10.27 2.12
C CYS A 254 -25.75 -9.09 2.33
N GLU A 255 -26.94 -9.33 2.88
CA GLU A 255 -27.86 -8.27 3.33
C GLU A 255 -27.29 -7.43 4.48
N GLN A 256 -26.33 -7.95 5.24
CA GLN A 256 -25.70 -7.29 6.38
C GLN A 256 -24.44 -6.49 6.00
N LEU A 257 -24.11 -6.38 4.71
CA LEU A 257 -22.97 -5.58 4.25
C LEU A 257 -22.92 -4.15 4.82
N PRO A 258 -24.03 -3.38 4.95
CA PRO A 258 -23.99 -2.07 5.59
C PRO A 258 -23.51 -2.13 7.04
N GLN A 259 -23.90 -3.19 7.78
CA GLN A 259 -23.50 -3.39 9.16
C GLN A 259 -22.03 -3.79 9.27
N TYR A 260 -21.55 -4.72 8.43
CA TYR A 260 -20.13 -5.08 8.42
C TYR A 260 -19.22 -3.93 7.99
N LEU A 261 -19.66 -3.06 7.06
CA LEU A 261 -18.95 -1.83 6.72
C LEU A 261 -18.90 -0.85 7.90
N ALA A 262 -19.93 -0.78 8.72
CA ALA A 262 -19.92 0.03 9.94
C ALA A 262 -18.98 -0.58 11.00
N ASP A 263 -19.11 -1.86 11.28
CA ASP A 263 -18.41 -2.52 12.39
C ASP A 263 -16.92 -2.74 12.15
N ILE A 264 -16.54 -3.11 10.91
CA ILE A 264 -15.16 -3.47 10.58
C ILE A 264 -14.42 -2.28 10.00
N HIS A 265 -15.07 -1.56 9.08
CA HIS A 265 -14.45 -0.47 8.36
C HIS A 265 -14.72 0.90 9.01
N GLY A 266 -15.66 1.01 9.96
CA GLY A 266 -16.06 2.32 10.50
C GLY A 266 -16.62 3.24 9.42
N SER A 267 -17.29 2.70 8.40
CA SER A 267 -17.85 3.45 7.26
C SER A 267 -19.37 3.32 7.18
N TYR A 268 -20.07 4.45 7.03
CA TYR A 268 -21.52 4.51 7.27
C TYR A 268 -22.29 5.02 6.05
N ASN A 269 -23.53 4.54 5.86
CA ASN A 269 -24.44 5.08 4.83
C ASN A 269 -23.88 5.03 3.38
N ARG A 270 -22.92 4.13 3.10
CA ARG A 270 -22.25 4.03 1.80
C ARG A 270 -23.20 3.65 0.66
N ALA A 271 -24.21 2.83 0.93
CA ALA A 271 -25.23 2.43 -0.04
C ALA A 271 -26.02 3.62 -0.61
N ALA A 272 -26.23 4.68 0.20
CA ALA A 272 -26.91 5.89 -0.26
C ALA A 272 -25.99 6.79 -1.09
N VAL A 273 -24.70 6.84 -0.77
CA VAL A 273 -23.71 7.70 -1.47
C VAL A 273 -23.28 7.09 -2.80
N TYR A 274 -23.08 5.76 -2.84
CA TYR A 274 -22.58 5.01 -3.99
C TYR A 274 -23.57 3.89 -4.39
N PRO A 275 -24.80 4.21 -4.85
CA PRO A 275 -25.83 3.20 -5.07
C PRO A 275 -25.46 2.15 -6.13
N ASP A 276 -24.75 2.52 -7.19
CA ASP A 276 -24.27 1.60 -8.23
C ASP A 276 -23.16 0.68 -7.70
N LEU A 277 -22.10 1.25 -7.10
CA LEU A 277 -20.99 0.45 -6.56
C LEU A 277 -21.42 -0.43 -5.39
N PHE A 278 -22.36 0.01 -4.57
CA PHE A 278 -22.90 -0.81 -3.50
C PHE A 278 -23.74 -1.97 -4.04
N ALA A 279 -24.51 -1.76 -5.10
CA ALA A 279 -25.21 -2.84 -5.80
C ALA A 279 -24.22 -3.86 -6.38
N ASP A 280 -23.10 -3.40 -6.97
CA ASP A 280 -22.04 -4.27 -7.47
C ASP A 280 -21.39 -5.09 -6.34
N LEU A 281 -21.10 -4.47 -5.18
CA LEU A 281 -20.59 -5.17 -3.98
C LEU A 281 -21.58 -6.23 -3.48
N GLN A 282 -22.87 -5.90 -3.42
CA GLN A 282 -23.91 -6.81 -2.96
C GLN A 282 -24.07 -8.00 -3.91
N ALA A 283 -24.09 -7.75 -5.23
CA ALA A 283 -24.15 -8.80 -6.25
C ALA A 283 -22.90 -9.69 -6.19
N PHE A 284 -21.72 -9.10 -6.05
CA PHE A 284 -20.46 -9.83 -5.88
C PHE A 284 -20.48 -10.74 -4.65
N CYS A 285 -20.95 -10.22 -3.51
CA CYS A 285 -21.12 -11.02 -2.30
C CYS A 285 -22.08 -12.20 -2.52
N GLN A 286 -23.20 -12.00 -3.20
CA GLN A 286 -24.18 -13.06 -3.46
C GLN A 286 -23.63 -14.16 -4.38
N GLN A 287 -22.73 -13.82 -5.31
CA GLN A 287 -22.06 -14.79 -6.18
C GLN A 287 -21.00 -15.62 -5.43
N GLY A 288 -20.38 -15.05 -4.41
CA GLY A 288 -19.48 -15.73 -3.47
C GLY A 288 -18.08 -16.07 -4.02
N PRO A 289 -17.26 -16.81 -3.24
CA PRO A 289 -15.83 -16.96 -3.48
C PRO A 289 -15.48 -17.63 -4.82
N ALA A 290 -16.34 -18.51 -5.33
CA ALA A 290 -16.10 -19.15 -6.63
C ALA A 290 -16.11 -18.13 -7.78
N ALA A 291 -17.02 -17.16 -7.75
CA ALA A 291 -17.05 -16.09 -8.75
C ALA A 291 -15.88 -15.11 -8.57
N ALA A 292 -15.51 -14.81 -7.32
CA ALA A 292 -14.31 -14.00 -7.02
C ALA A 292 -13.04 -14.65 -7.60
N VAL A 293 -12.85 -15.95 -7.36
CA VAL A 293 -11.74 -16.73 -7.94
C VAL A 293 -11.78 -16.71 -9.47
N ALA A 294 -12.95 -16.89 -10.09
CA ALA A 294 -13.08 -16.85 -11.54
C ALA A 294 -12.67 -15.49 -12.15
N GLN A 295 -12.93 -14.38 -11.46
CA GLN A 295 -12.44 -13.05 -11.87
C GLN A 295 -10.91 -12.95 -11.75
N ILE A 296 -10.35 -13.42 -10.63
CA ILE A 296 -8.89 -13.46 -10.40
C ILE A 296 -8.19 -14.32 -11.48
N GLU A 297 -8.78 -15.43 -11.88
CA GLU A 297 -8.25 -16.31 -12.94
C GLU A 297 -8.21 -15.68 -14.33
N GLN A 298 -9.00 -14.63 -14.56
CA GLN A 298 -9.03 -13.88 -15.82
C GLN A 298 -8.11 -12.64 -15.80
N ALA A 299 -7.54 -12.30 -14.65
CA ALA A 299 -6.74 -11.10 -14.47
C ALA A 299 -5.28 -11.30 -14.88
N ASP A 300 -4.69 -10.27 -15.47
CA ASP A 300 -3.26 -10.22 -15.78
C ASP A 300 -2.48 -9.46 -14.69
N ALA A 301 -3.14 -8.52 -14.00
CA ALA A 301 -2.65 -7.91 -12.78
C ALA A 301 -3.75 -7.72 -11.74
N ILE A 302 -3.34 -7.65 -10.47
CA ILE A 302 -4.18 -7.22 -9.34
C ILE A 302 -3.46 -6.11 -8.59
N PHE A 303 -4.16 -5.01 -8.35
CA PHE A 303 -3.64 -3.81 -7.67
C PHE A 303 -4.36 -3.58 -6.35
N PHE A 304 -3.61 -3.46 -5.26
CA PHE A 304 -4.11 -3.14 -3.92
C PHE A 304 -3.84 -1.68 -3.57
N ASN A 305 -4.88 -0.95 -3.20
CA ASN A 305 -4.75 0.47 -2.85
C ASN A 305 -4.13 0.71 -1.46
N GLY A 306 -3.84 1.98 -1.17
CA GLY A 306 -3.42 2.45 0.15
C GLY A 306 -4.58 2.60 1.15
N GLY A 307 -4.25 2.75 2.44
CA GLY A 307 -5.20 2.82 3.54
C GLY A 307 -4.65 2.09 4.78
N ASP A 308 -5.41 1.14 5.32
CA ASP A 308 -5.03 0.24 6.41
C ASP A 308 -4.83 -1.20 5.89
N GLN A 309 -3.61 -1.71 6.02
CA GLN A 309 -3.22 -3.06 5.61
C GLN A 309 -3.97 -4.15 6.38
N SER A 310 -4.46 -3.87 7.58
CA SER A 310 -5.24 -4.79 8.41
C SER A 310 -6.60 -5.12 7.77
N LEU A 311 -7.19 -4.18 7.03
CA LEU A 311 -8.45 -4.41 6.31
C LEU A 311 -8.25 -5.32 5.10
N THR A 312 -7.18 -5.11 4.32
CA THR A 312 -6.82 -6.03 3.22
C THR A 312 -6.46 -7.42 3.74
N LEU A 313 -5.80 -7.50 4.90
CA LEU A 313 -5.52 -8.79 5.54
C LEU A 313 -6.81 -9.53 5.91
N GLN A 314 -7.77 -8.86 6.54
CA GLN A 314 -9.08 -9.42 6.88
C GLN A 314 -9.92 -9.78 5.66
N ALA A 315 -9.70 -9.12 4.52
CA ALA A 315 -10.37 -9.44 3.26
C ALA A 315 -9.87 -10.75 2.60
N LEU A 316 -8.65 -11.20 2.93
CA LEU A 316 -7.95 -12.28 2.22
C LEU A 316 -7.49 -13.44 3.13
N ARG A 317 -7.52 -13.25 4.45
CA ARG A 317 -7.29 -14.30 5.44
C ARG A 317 -8.57 -14.58 6.22
N LEU A 318 -8.75 -15.85 6.56
CA LEU A 318 -9.82 -16.31 7.44
C LEU A 318 -9.46 -16.03 8.91
N PRO A 319 -10.43 -16.08 9.84
CA PRO A 319 -10.19 -15.81 11.26
C PRO A 319 -9.12 -16.73 11.90
N ASP A 320 -8.93 -17.94 11.37
CA ASP A 320 -7.87 -18.87 11.80
C ASP A 320 -6.48 -18.55 11.23
N GLY A 321 -6.36 -17.46 10.45
CA GLY A 321 -5.14 -17.02 9.76
C GLY A 321 -4.89 -17.73 8.43
N SER A 322 -5.68 -18.73 8.06
CA SER A 322 -5.52 -19.45 6.79
C SER A 322 -5.91 -18.58 5.59
N ALA A 323 -5.39 -18.91 4.41
CA ALA A 323 -5.70 -18.17 3.19
C ALA A 323 -7.13 -18.44 2.70
N SER A 324 -7.85 -17.36 2.34
CA SER A 324 -9.14 -17.47 1.66
C SER A 324 -8.99 -18.13 0.28
N PRO A 325 -10.08 -18.60 -0.36
CA PRO A 325 -10.05 -19.07 -1.74
C PRO A 325 -9.44 -18.06 -2.72
N GLU A 326 -9.74 -16.77 -2.53
CA GLU A 326 -9.22 -15.66 -3.32
C GLU A 326 -7.70 -15.50 -3.14
N LEU A 327 -7.20 -15.52 -1.90
CA LEU A 327 -5.74 -15.45 -1.65
C LEU A 327 -5.01 -16.67 -2.20
N LYS A 328 -5.62 -17.87 -2.13
CA LYS A 328 -5.07 -19.08 -2.75
C LYS A 328 -4.96 -18.93 -4.27
N ALA A 329 -5.98 -18.38 -4.92
CA ALA A 329 -5.98 -18.12 -6.36
C ALA A 329 -4.91 -17.08 -6.76
N ILE A 330 -4.80 -15.98 -6.01
CA ILE A 330 -3.76 -14.95 -6.24
C ILE A 330 -2.36 -15.57 -6.10
N THR A 331 -2.11 -16.28 -4.99
CA THR A 331 -0.83 -16.95 -4.72
C THR A 331 -0.47 -17.93 -5.84
N ALA A 332 -1.40 -18.79 -6.25
CA ALA A 332 -1.17 -19.79 -7.29
C ALA A 332 -0.83 -19.15 -8.65
N ARG A 333 -1.51 -18.06 -9.02
CA ARG A 333 -1.24 -17.37 -10.28
C ARG A 333 0.08 -16.59 -10.26
N LEU A 334 0.42 -15.95 -9.13
CA LEU A 334 1.70 -15.27 -8.95
C LEU A 334 2.86 -16.28 -9.06
N GLN A 335 2.78 -17.40 -8.34
CA GLN A 335 3.79 -18.47 -8.38
C GLN A 335 3.92 -19.13 -9.75
N ALA A 336 2.84 -19.15 -10.54
CA ALA A 336 2.85 -19.63 -11.91
C ALA A 336 3.37 -18.58 -12.92
N GLY A 337 3.67 -17.35 -12.49
CA GLY A 337 4.10 -16.27 -13.38
C GLY A 337 2.99 -15.75 -14.30
N LYS A 338 1.72 -15.93 -13.90
CA LYS A 338 0.52 -15.60 -14.68
C LYS A 338 -0.24 -14.38 -14.17
N LEU A 339 0.22 -13.76 -13.10
CA LEU A 339 -0.40 -12.60 -12.48
C LEU A 339 0.67 -11.66 -11.94
N ILE A 340 0.53 -10.38 -12.24
CA ILE A 340 1.30 -9.32 -11.59
C ILE A 340 0.56 -8.88 -10.32
N VAL A 341 1.25 -8.83 -9.19
CA VAL A 341 0.69 -8.30 -7.94
C VAL A 341 1.29 -6.93 -7.67
N ALA A 342 0.46 -5.90 -7.63
CA ALA A 342 0.88 -4.54 -7.34
C ALA A 342 0.18 -4.00 -6.09
N GLY A 343 0.86 -3.15 -5.34
CA GLY A 343 0.30 -2.51 -4.16
C GLY A 343 0.90 -1.13 -3.93
N THR A 344 0.15 -0.24 -3.29
CA THR A 344 0.66 1.07 -2.85
C THR A 344 0.39 1.30 -1.37
N SER A 345 1.35 1.84 -0.63
CA SER A 345 1.20 2.13 0.80
C SER A 345 0.79 0.86 1.59
N ALA A 346 -0.37 0.83 2.25
CA ALA A 346 -0.92 -0.37 2.87
C ALA A 346 -1.00 -1.59 1.93
N GLY A 347 -1.32 -1.39 0.65
CA GLY A 347 -1.33 -2.45 -0.35
C GLY A 347 0.05 -3.08 -0.60
N THR A 348 1.14 -2.35 -0.32
CA THR A 348 2.51 -2.88 -0.28
C THR A 348 2.81 -3.53 1.06
N ALA A 349 2.49 -2.85 2.17
CA ALA A 349 2.78 -3.34 3.51
C ALA A 349 2.16 -4.73 3.77
N VAL A 350 0.94 -4.95 3.27
CA VAL A 350 0.22 -6.22 3.42
C VAL A 350 0.87 -7.39 2.69
N GLN A 351 1.79 -7.16 1.75
CA GLN A 351 2.42 -8.26 1.00
C GLN A 351 3.44 -9.03 1.82
N ALA A 352 4.03 -8.42 2.85
CA ALA A 352 4.95 -9.08 3.78
C ALA A 352 4.31 -10.32 4.42
N GLY A 353 5.12 -11.28 4.84
CA GLY A 353 4.66 -12.53 5.43
C GLY A 353 5.40 -13.74 4.90
N GLY A 354 4.88 -14.95 5.16
CA GLY A 354 5.58 -16.16 4.74
C GLY A 354 6.84 -16.41 5.56
N ARG A 355 7.80 -17.15 4.98
CA ARG A 355 9.02 -17.58 5.69
C ARG A 355 10.26 -17.19 4.90
N PHE A 356 11.22 -16.57 5.59
CA PHE A 356 12.56 -16.32 5.09
C PHE A 356 13.58 -17.00 5.99
N THR A 357 14.47 -17.83 5.45
CA THR A 357 15.50 -18.54 6.24
C THR A 357 14.92 -19.20 7.50
N GLU A 358 13.80 -19.91 7.36
CA GLU A 358 13.04 -20.57 8.44
C GLU A 358 12.39 -19.67 9.51
N LYS A 359 12.42 -18.34 9.35
CA LYS A 359 11.71 -17.41 10.24
C LYS A 359 10.49 -16.83 9.55
N THR A 360 9.40 -16.68 10.29
CA THR A 360 8.22 -15.98 9.81
C THR A 360 8.54 -14.49 9.65
N VAL A 361 8.17 -13.91 8.52
CA VAL A 361 8.33 -12.48 8.27
C VAL A 361 7.11 -11.74 8.86
N PRO A 362 7.29 -10.83 9.84
CA PRO A 362 6.17 -10.08 10.39
C PRO A 362 5.72 -8.96 9.43
N MET A 363 4.53 -8.42 9.68
CA MET A 363 4.00 -7.24 8.99
C MET A 363 3.82 -6.11 10.00
N ILE A 364 4.36 -4.93 9.71
CA ILE A 364 4.10 -3.72 10.49
C ILE A 364 2.61 -3.37 10.36
N SER A 365 1.92 -3.17 11.48
CA SER A 365 0.52 -2.72 11.51
C SER A 365 0.40 -1.24 11.86
N ASN A 366 1.27 -0.71 12.74
CA ASN A 366 1.21 0.69 13.15
C ASN A 366 2.57 1.23 13.62
N GLY A 367 2.64 2.56 13.81
CA GLY A 367 3.50 3.18 14.82
C GLY A 367 4.57 4.14 14.31
N SER A 368 5.07 5.03 15.18
CA SER A 368 6.12 5.97 14.84
C SER A 368 7.51 5.43 15.18
N SER A 369 8.56 5.99 14.56
CA SER A 369 9.93 5.72 14.99
C SER A 369 10.21 6.24 16.40
N ALA A 370 9.57 7.34 16.82
CA ALA A 370 9.69 7.86 18.18
C ALA A 370 9.19 6.83 19.21
N GLN A 371 8.00 6.24 19.02
CA GLN A 371 7.49 5.21 19.91
C GLN A 371 8.25 3.90 19.81
N ALA A 372 8.68 3.51 18.61
CA ALA A 372 9.50 2.31 18.43
C ALA A 372 10.78 2.38 19.26
N LEU A 373 11.44 3.55 19.29
CA LEU A 373 12.63 3.75 20.10
C LEU A 373 12.31 3.70 21.60
N GLN A 374 11.13 4.20 22.01
CA GLN A 374 10.72 4.28 23.40
C GLN A 374 10.27 2.94 24.01
N SER A 375 9.47 2.19 23.27
CA SER A 375 8.71 1.07 23.82
C SER A 375 8.95 -0.26 23.08
N GLY A 376 9.75 -0.24 22.01
CA GLY A 376 9.98 -1.42 21.16
C GLY A 376 8.75 -1.82 20.34
N ALA A 377 8.82 -2.98 19.70
CA ALA A 377 7.75 -3.53 18.88
C ALA A 377 6.84 -4.48 19.69
N VAL A 378 5.52 -4.32 19.56
CA VAL A 378 4.52 -5.13 20.27
C VAL A 378 3.70 -6.00 19.30
N PRO A 379 3.57 -7.32 19.52
CA PRO A 379 2.74 -8.20 18.68
C PRO A 379 1.25 -8.03 19.04
N ALA A 380 0.63 -6.95 18.55
CA ALA A 380 -0.75 -6.59 18.85
C ALA A 380 -1.50 -6.07 17.61
N GLU A 381 -2.82 -5.97 17.72
CA GLU A 381 -3.63 -5.19 16.80
C GLU A 381 -3.20 -3.72 16.81
N ALA A 382 -3.34 -3.03 15.68
CA ALA A 382 -3.14 -1.59 15.64
C ALA A 382 -4.20 -0.90 16.52
N PRO A 383 -3.81 0.01 17.42
CA PRO A 383 -4.76 0.91 18.06
C PRO A 383 -5.56 1.69 17.00
N LEU A 384 -6.83 1.96 17.30
CA LEU A 384 -7.67 2.77 16.42
C LEU A 384 -7.14 4.20 16.35
N ALA A 385 -7.19 4.81 15.18
CA ALA A 385 -6.86 6.23 15.03
C ALA A 385 -7.79 7.10 15.91
N GLY A 386 -7.20 8.07 16.60
CA GLY A 386 -7.86 8.92 17.59
C GLY A 386 -8.25 8.22 18.90
N CYS A 387 -7.74 7.02 19.19
CA CYS A 387 -8.11 6.29 20.41
C CYS A 387 -7.68 7.03 21.70
N GLU A 388 -6.67 7.90 21.63
CA GLU A 388 -6.26 8.71 22.79
C GLU A 388 -7.33 9.75 23.13
N LYS A 389 -8.00 10.32 22.12
CA LYS A 389 -9.00 11.39 22.27
C LYS A 389 -10.30 10.92 22.92
N ASN A 390 -10.68 9.66 22.71
CA ASN A 390 -11.87 9.06 23.30
C ASN A 390 -11.54 8.03 24.39
N HIS A 391 -10.28 7.95 24.82
CA HIS A 391 -9.80 7.03 25.85
C HIS A 391 -10.12 5.55 25.56
N SER A 392 -10.06 5.16 24.28
CA SER A 392 -10.32 3.78 23.83
C SER A 392 -9.07 3.01 23.43
N CYS A 393 -7.87 3.58 23.59
CA CYS A 393 -6.66 2.84 23.30
C CYS A 393 -6.57 1.58 24.18
N PRO A 394 -6.08 0.44 23.64
CA PRO A 394 -5.81 -0.73 24.45
C PRO A 394 -4.87 -0.38 25.61
N ALA A 395 -5.07 -1.04 26.75
CA ALA A 395 -4.20 -0.83 27.91
C ALA A 395 -2.73 -1.03 27.49
N GLU A 396 -1.87 -0.10 27.91
CA GLU A 396 -0.42 -0.10 27.67
C GLU A 396 0.03 0.17 26.22
N LEU A 397 -0.88 0.53 25.30
CA LEU A 397 -0.53 0.96 23.94
C LEU A 397 -0.87 2.44 23.72
N ALA A 398 0.14 3.22 23.33
CA ALA A 398 -0.07 4.55 22.74
C ALA A 398 -0.72 4.43 21.35
N GLU A 399 -1.39 5.47 20.88
CA GLU A 399 -2.04 5.46 19.57
C GLU A 399 -1.05 5.20 18.44
N ASP A 400 0.17 5.75 18.53
CA ASP A 400 1.24 5.57 17.55
C ASP A 400 2.28 4.51 17.99
N GLN A 401 1.90 3.57 18.86
CA GLN A 401 2.74 2.44 19.24
C GLN A 401 3.14 1.58 18.04
N LEU A 402 4.40 1.16 17.98
CA LEU A 402 4.88 0.18 16.99
C LEU A 402 4.24 -1.18 17.27
N THR A 403 3.20 -1.50 16.51
CA THR A 403 2.56 -2.82 16.53
C THR A 403 2.84 -3.59 15.25
N TYR A 404 2.82 -4.92 15.36
CA TYR A 404 3.02 -5.81 14.22
C TYR A 404 2.21 -7.10 14.31
N ARG A 405 1.94 -7.69 13.14
CA ARG A 405 1.42 -9.05 13.00
C ARG A 405 2.56 -10.04 12.90
N ALA A 406 2.74 -10.86 13.94
CA ALA A 406 3.79 -11.89 14.00
C ALA A 406 3.67 -12.94 12.88
N GLN A 407 2.45 -13.25 12.43
CA GLN A 407 2.19 -14.18 11.33
C GLN A 407 2.37 -13.55 9.93
N GLY A 408 2.67 -12.25 9.87
CA GLY A 408 2.77 -11.50 8.62
C GLY A 408 1.42 -11.06 8.05
N GLY A 409 1.49 -10.50 6.83
CA GLY A 409 0.37 -10.12 5.99
C GLY A 409 -0.05 -11.26 5.08
N LEU A 410 -0.22 -11.03 3.78
CA LEU A 410 -0.59 -12.02 2.76
C LEU A 410 0.53 -13.04 2.49
N GLY A 411 1.78 -12.70 2.76
CA GLY A 411 2.94 -13.58 2.51
C GLY A 411 3.27 -13.79 1.03
N LEU A 412 2.91 -12.82 0.18
CA LEU A 412 3.30 -12.82 -1.23
C LEU A 412 4.72 -12.27 -1.43
N PHE A 413 5.24 -11.49 -0.46
CA PHE A 413 6.62 -11.02 -0.37
C PHE A 413 7.30 -11.65 0.85
N PRO A 414 8.00 -12.79 0.68
CA PRO A 414 8.61 -13.50 1.79
C PRO A 414 10.04 -13.07 2.11
N PHE A 415 10.58 -12.03 1.47
CA PHE A 415 12.02 -11.73 1.54
C PHE A 415 12.41 -10.82 2.72
N GLY A 416 11.44 -10.18 3.38
CA GLY A 416 11.67 -9.30 4.52
C GLY A 416 10.45 -8.45 4.85
N VAL A 417 10.55 -7.67 5.94
CA VAL A 417 9.50 -6.74 6.35
C VAL A 417 9.41 -5.60 5.35
N THR A 418 8.22 -5.22 4.91
CA THR A 418 8.01 -4.05 4.07
C THR A 418 7.49 -2.87 4.88
N ASP A 419 7.97 -1.68 4.56
CA ASP A 419 7.52 -0.41 5.09
C ASP A 419 7.33 0.61 3.93
N THR A 420 6.48 1.61 4.11
CA THR A 420 5.98 2.53 3.08
C THR A 420 5.93 3.97 3.58
N HIS A 421 5.78 4.95 2.68
CA HIS A 421 5.94 6.38 2.96
C HIS A 421 7.19 6.62 3.81
N PHE A 422 8.27 5.94 3.42
CA PHE A 422 9.23 5.44 4.37
C PHE A 422 10.10 6.56 4.92
N SER A 423 10.95 7.14 4.07
CA SER A 423 11.75 8.27 4.50
C SER A 423 10.92 9.52 4.74
N GLU A 424 9.80 9.74 4.03
CA GLU A 424 8.92 10.92 4.25
C GLU A 424 8.37 11.01 5.68
N ARG A 425 8.34 9.89 6.41
CA ARG A 425 7.82 9.81 7.79
C ARG A 425 8.89 9.36 8.80
N GLY A 426 10.17 9.45 8.45
CA GLY A 426 11.29 9.08 9.33
C GLY A 426 11.21 7.65 9.87
N ARG A 427 10.81 6.67 9.04
CA ARG A 427 10.47 5.29 9.47
C ARG A 427 11.67 4.35 9.58
N GLU A 428 12.90 4.85 9.44
CA GLU A 428 14.12 4.05 9.50
C GLU A 428 14.30 3.35 10.85
N ALA A 429 14.10 4.09 11.96
CA ALA A 429 14.31 3.51 13.28
C ALA A 429 13.22 2.50 13.66
N ARG A 430 11.94 2.73 13.30
CA ARG A 430 10.88 1.74 13.57
C ARG A 430 11.11 0.42 12.83
N LEU A 431 11.57 0.48 11.58
CA LEU A 431 11.88 -0.71 10.80
C LEU A 431 13.02 -1.48 11.46
N VAL A 432 14.14 -0.82 11.73
CA VAL A 432 15.31 -1.46 12.37
C VAL A 432 14.98 -2.01 13.75
N ARG A 433 14.18 -1.28 14.55
CA ARG A 433 13.71 -1.75 15.85
C ARG A 433 12.89 -3.03 15.73
N LEU A 434 11.90 -3.07 14.83
CA LEU A 434 11.10 -4.28 14.60
C LEU A 434 11.97 -5.47 14.16
N LEU A 435 12.89 -5.26 13.22
CA LEU A 435 13.78 -6.31 12.75
C LEU A 435 14.62 -6.89 13.89
N SER A 436 15.12 -6.02 14.78
CA SER A 436 15.88 -6.44 15.96
C SER A 436 15.01 -7.22 16.95
N ASP A 437 13.84 -6.70 17.31
CA ASP A 437 12.93 -7.32 18.30
C ASP A 437 12.39 -8.68 17.83
N THR A 438 12.16 -8.82 16.52
CA THR A 438 11.65 -10.08 15.92
C THR A 438 12.75 -10.99 15.38
N GLN A 439 14.02 -10.55 15.46
CA GLN A 439 15.18 -11.20 14.86
C GLN A 439 14.98 -11.54 13.37
N THR A 440 14.32 -10.64 12.65
CA THR A 440 14.08 -10.72 11.20
C THR A 440 15.27 -10.10 10.48
N ARG A 441 15.75 -10.75 9.41
CA ARG A 441 16.99 -10.36 8.74
C ARG A 441 16.85 -9.06 7.94
N TYR A 442 15.89 -9.02 7.01
CA TYR A 442 15.75 -7.94 6.05
C TYR A 442 14.52 -7.09 6.29
N GLY A 443 14.66 -5.78 6.10
CA GLY A 443 13.56 -4.84 5.94
C GLY A 443 13.75 -3.97 4.71
N PHE A 444 12.64 -3.64 4.05
CA PHE A 444 12.56 -2.86 2.82
C PHE A 444 11.62 -1.68 3.05
N GLY A 445 12.19 -0.49 3.16
CA GLY A 445 11.45 0.77 3.22
C GLY A 445 11.34 1.39 1.84
N VAL A 446 10.12 1.51 1.31
CA VAL A 446 9.87 2.11 -0.01
C VAL A 446 9.36 3.54 0.16
N ASP A 447 10.06 4.49 -0.45
CA ASP A 447 9.70 5.91 -0.42
C ASP A 447 8.48 6.22 -1.29
N GLU A 448 7.88 7.39 -1.07
CA GLU A 448 6.79 7.89 -1.91
C GLU A 448 7.21 8.02 -3.40
N ALA A 449 6.22 7.93 -4.29
CA ALA A 449 6.37 7.95 -5.76
C ALA A 449 7.47 7.00 -6.29
N THR A 450 7.76 5.92 -5.55
CA THR A 450 8.81 4.95 -5.83
C THR A 450 8.27 3.53 -5.69
N ALA A 451 8.76 2.62 -6.52
CA ALA A 451 8.39 1.22 -6.53
C ALA A 451 9.62 0.30 -6.47
N LEU A 452 9.51 -0.74 -5.65
CA LEU A 452 10.37 -1.92 -5.70
C LEU A 452 9.72 -2.96 -6.63
N LEU A 453 10.35 -3.19 -7.77
CA LEU A 453 10.00 -4.27 -8.69
C LEU A 453 10.60 -5.57 -8.17
N VAL A 454 9.80 -6.64 -8.07
CA VAL A 454 10.22 -7.94 -7.53
C VAL A 454 10.03 -9.03 -8.59
N GLY A 455 11.12 -9.71 -8.90
CA GLY A 455 11.15 -10.87 -9.78
C GLY A 455 11.44 -12.14 -9.00
N PHE A 456 10.52 -13.09 -9.09
CA PHE A 456 10.62 -14.37 -8.39
C PHE A 456 11.37 -15.39 -9.24
N ASN A 457 12.02 -16.36 -8.59
CA ASN A 457 12.54 -17.53 -9.26
C ASN A 457 11.65 -18.75 -8.94
N PRO A 458 10.89 -19.28 -9.92
CA PRO A 458 9.97 -20.39 -9.68
C PRO A 458 10.67 -21.70 -9.28
N THR A 459 11.96 -21.84 -9.61
CA THR A 459 12.77 -23.03 -9.28
C THR A 459 13.64 -22.86 -8.03
N ALA A 460 13.74 -21.63 -7.51
CA ALA A 460 14.52 -21.32 -6.32
C ALA A 460 13.80 -20.25 -5.50
N PRO A 461 12.80 -20.63 -4.67
CA PRO A 461 11.93 -19.68 -3.96
C PRO A 461 12.64 -18.69 -3.02
N ASN A 462 13.86 -19.02 -2.58
CA ASN A 462 14.70 -18.16 -1.75
C ASN A 462 15.55 -17.16 -2.56
N ASN A 463 15.44 -17.19 -3.90
CA ASN A 463 16.14 -16.29 -4.79
C ASN A 463 15.17 -15.29 -5.41
N ALA A 464 15.58 -14.04 -5.46
CA ALA A 464 14.78 -12.96 -6.02
C ALA A 464 15.67 -11.94 -6.73
N ARG A 465 15.09 -11.23 -7.68
CA ARG A 465 15.66 -10.01 -8.23
C ARG A 465 14.81 -8.82 -7.84
N PHE A 466 15.48 -7.70 -7.62
CA PHE A 466 14.87 -6.44 -7.26
C PHE A 466 15.36 -5.35 -8.19
N ALA A 467 14.49 -4.39 -8.51
CA ALA A 467 14.88 -3.15 -9.18
C ALA A 467 14.06 -1.98 -8.66
N VAL A 468 14.63 -0.78 -8.69
CA VAL A 468 13.97 0.44 -8.22
C VAL A 468 13.49 1.28 -9.40
N LEU A 469 12.23 1.70 -9.33
CA LEU A 469 11.57 2.59 -10.28
C LEU A 469 10.97 3.79 -9.54
N GLY A 470 10.90 4.96 -10.18
CA GLY A 470 10.22 6.14 -9.64
C GLY A 470 11.16 7.23 -9.11
N ALA A 471 10.63 8.07 -8.22
CA ALA A 471 11.18 9.38 -7.87
C ALA A 471 12.37 9.34 -6.90
N SER A 472 12.36 8.42 -5.94
CA SER A 472 13.28 8.39 -4.80
C SER A 472 14.05 7.07 -4.73
N GLY A 473 13.91 6.30 -3.66
CA GLY A 473 14.63 5.05 -3.48
C GLY A 473 13.96 4.06 -2.54
N VAL A 474 14.66 2.94 -2.35
CA VAL A 474 14.31 1.85 -1.45
C VAL A 474 15.45 1.71 -0.47
N TYR A 475 15.14 1.95 0.79
CA TYR A 475 16.03 1.67 1.91
C TYR A 475 15.96 0.19 2.25
N ILE A 476 17.11 -0.45 2.42
CA ILE A 476 17.21 -1.85 2.83
C ILE A 476 18.05 -1.94 4.09
N ALA A 477 17.49 -2.49 5.16
CA ALA A 477 18.22 -2.87 6.36
C ALA A 477 18.53 -4.37 6.34
N ASP A 478 19.78 -4.73 6.58
CA ASP A 478 20.25 -6.11 6.77
C ASP A 478 20.86 -6.24 8.17
N LEU A 479 20.22 -7.06 9.00
CA LEU A 479 20.66 -7.34 10.36
C LEU A 479 21.67 -8.49 10.45
N ALA A 480 22.14 -9.03 9.32
CA ALA A 480 23.23 -10.01 9.35
C ALA A 480 24.49 -9.41 9.99
N GLY A 481 24.82 -9.92 11.19
CA GLY A 481 25.94 -9.44 12.00
C GLY A 481 25.61 -8.28 12.95
N ALA A 482 24.39 -7.77 12.93
CA ALA A 482 23.94 -6.75 13.88
C ALA A 482 23.90 -7.31 15.31
N LYS A 483 24.18 -6.45 16.29
CA LYS A 483 24.18 -6.81 17.71
C LYS A 483 23.26 -5.87 18.48
N ALA A 484 22.35 -6.44 19.24
CA ALA A 484 21.55 -5.74 20.23
C ALA A 484 22.15 -5.94 21.62
N LYS A 485 22.24 -4.85 22.39
CA LYS A 485 22.52 -4.87 23.83
C LYS A 485 21.37 -4.14 24.51
N ASP A 486 20.78 -4.77 25.51
CA ASP A 486 19.64 -4.21 26.24
C ASP A 486 19.96 -4.21 27.74
N SER A 487 19.87 -3.05 28.36
CA SER A 487 19.99 -2.85 29.81
C SER A 487 18.75 -2.16 30.39
N GLY A 488 17.61 -2.33 29.73
CA GLY A 488 16.34 -1.69 30.07
C GLY A 488 16.21 -0.32 29.43
N ALA A 489 16.41 0.74 30.22
CA ALA A 489 16.24 2.11 29.73
C ALA A 489 17.29 2.51 28.67
N ALA A 490 18.50 1.96 28.78
CA ALA A 490 19.57 2.15 27.80
C ALA A 490 19.74 0.88 26.97
N TRP A 491 19.76 1.04 25.64
CA TRP A 491 19.97 -0.06 24.72
C TRP A 491 20.70 0.40 23.46
N THR A 492 21.31 -0.55 22.76
CA THR A 492 22.02 -0.27 21.52
C THR A 492 21.73 -1.33 20.49
N ILE A 493 21.44 -0.92 19.26
CA ILE A 493 21.47 -1.78 18.07
C ILE A 493 22.64 -1.28 17.22
N SER A 494 23.62 -2.16 16.97
CA SER A 494 24.87 -1.79 16.28
C SER A 494 25.16 -2.74 15.13
N GLY A 495 25.88 -2.25 14.12
CA GLY A 495 26.31 -3.08 12.99
C GLY A 495 25.21 -3.41 12.00
N VAL A 496 24.11 -2.64 11.98
CA VAL A 496 23.05 -2.80 10.97
C VAL A 496 23.60 -2.30 9.64
N ARG A 497 23.65 -3.17 8.63
CA ARG A 497 24.03 -2.76 7.29
C ARG A 497 22.83 -2.12 6.63
N THR A 498 23.02 -0.93 6.09
CA THR A 498 21.98 -0.18 5.40
C THR A 498 22.40 0.08 3.97
N HIS A 499 21.42 0.01 3.08
CA HIS A 499 21.56 0.29 1.68
C HIS A 499 20.44 1.24 1.25
N TYR A 500 20.70 2.07 0.25
CA TYR A 500 19.68 2.88 -0.38
C TYR A 500 19.85 2.77 -1.88
N LEU A 501 18.92 2.07 -2.52
CA LEU A 501 18.88 1.89 -3.96
C LEU A 501 17.94 2.94 -4.53
N SER A 502 18.40 3.70 -5.50
CA SER A 502 17.55 4.64 -6.23
C SER A 502 17.34 4.16 -7.66
N ARG A 503 16.58 4.92 -8.46
CA ARG A 503 16.21 4.59 -9.85
C ARG A 503 17.25 3.77 -10.61
N ASP A 504 16.78 2.69 -11.25
CA ASP A 504 17.53 1.74 -12.08
C ASP A 504 18.58 0.88 -11.34
N ASP A 505 18.78 1.08 -10.04
CA ASP A 505 19.58 0.14 -9.25
C ASP A 505 18.87 -1.21 -9.13
N GLN A 506 19.67 -2.25 -9.02
CA GLN A 506 19.19 -3.62 -8.87
C GLN A 506 19.80 -4.27 -7.65
N ALA A 507 19.09 -5.27 -7.13
CA ALA A 507 19.66 -6.21 -6.18
C ALA A 507 19.27 -7.65 -6.54
N LEU A 508 20.16 -8.58 -6.22
CA LEU A 508 19.97 -10.01 -6.39
C LEU A 508 20.07 -10.67 -5.03
N LEU A 509 19.01 -11.35 -4.62
CA LEU A 509 19.00 -12.23 -3.48
C LEU A 509 19.32 -13.64 -3.96
N HIS A 510 20.43 -14.19 -3.48
CA HIS A 510 20.86 -15.54 -3.82
C HIS A 510 21.36 -16.25 -2.56
N ASN A 511 20.77 -17.41 -2.25
CA ASN A 511 21.11 -18.19 -1.06
C ASN A 511 21.05 -17.37 0.24
N GLY A 512 20.08 -16.47 0.34
CA GLY A 512 19.89 -15.62 1.50
C GLY A 512 20.77 -14.37 1.57
N GLU A 513 21.73 -14.20 0.66
CA GLU A 513 22.60 -13.02 0.61
C GLU A 513 22.17 -12.05 -0.49
N LEU A 514 22.18 -10.76 -0.16
CA LEU A 514 21.80 -9.68 -1.08
C LEU A 514 23.06 -9.07 -1.72
N THR A 515 23.13 -9.09 -3.05
CA THR A 515 24.17 -8.41 -3.84
C THR A 515 23.57 -7.25 -4.61
N LEU A 516 24.20 -6.09 -4.56
CA LEU A 516 23.68 -4.85 -5.14
C LEU A 516 24.46 -4.45 -6.39
N GLN A 517 23.73 -3.90 -7.36
CA GLN A 517 24.29 -3.36 -8.59
C GLN A 517 23.71 -1.96 -8.83
N PHE A 518 24.57 -0.95 -8.78
CA PHE A 518 24.16 0.41 -9.12
C PHE A 518 23.96 0.57 -10.63
N ALA A 519 23.05 1.46 -11.00
CA ALA A 519 22.75 1.77 -12.39
C ALA A 519 24.02 2.19 -13.16
N PRO A 520 24.22 1.75 -14.41
CA PRO A 520 25.44 2.03 -15.17
C PRO A 520 25.73 3.52 -15.40
N TRP A 521 24.71 4.37 -15.33
CA TRP A 521 24.82 5.82 -15.47
C TRP A 521 25.28 6.53 -14.19
N LYS A 522 25.34 5.83 -13.05
CA LYS A 522 25.86 6.35 -11.79
C LYS A 522 27.37 6.14 -11.71
N LYS A 523 28.10 7.18 -11.31
CA LYS A 523 29.55 7.17 -11.15
C LYS A 523 29.91 6.90 -9.69
N PRO A 524 30.89 6.01 -9.40
CA PRO A 524 31.34 5.77 -8.04
C PRO A 524 31.79 7.06 -7.34
N VAL A 525 31.42 7.22 -6.07
CA VAL A 525 31.92 8.28 -5.20
C VAL A 525 33.31 7.88 -4.69
N LYS A 526 34.19 8.88 -4.54
CA LYS A 526 35.54 8.66 -4.00
C LYS A 526 35.48 8.19 -2.54
N VAL A 527 36.52 7.46 -2.13
CA VAL A 527 36.67 6.91 -0.78
C VAL A 527 36.49 8.01 0.28
N PRO A 528 35.83 7.71 1.41
CA PRO A 528 35.68 8.65 2.52
C PRO A 528 37.03 9.13 3.06
N ASP A 529 37.08 10.40 3.40
CA ASP A 529 38.13 11.06 4.18
C ASP A 529 37.75 11.00 5.67
N THR A 530 38.47 10.18 6.42
CA THR A 530 38.25 10.00 7.86
C THR A 530 38.62 11.23 8.70
N SER A 531 39.30 12.22 8.12
CA SER A 531 39.61 13.49 8.78
C SER A 531 38.54 14.56 8.59
N ALA A 532 37.55 14.33 7.70
CA ALA A 532 36.47 15.27 7.46
C ALA A 532 35.50 15.37 8.65
N SER A 533 34.86 16.54 8.79
CA SER A 533 33.92 16.82 9.88
C SER A 533 32.72 15.86 9.89
N VAL A 534 32.15 15.60 11.07
CA VAL A 534 30.93 14.80 11.21
C VAL A 534 29.70 15.61 10.79
N LEU A 535 28.84 15.05 9.93
CA LEU A 535 27.53 15.63 9.64
C LEU A 535 26.60 15.47 10.84
N LYS A 536 25.80 16.49 11.13
CA LYS A 536 24.90 16.48 12.29
C LYS A 536 23.49 16.87 11.89
N ASN A 537 22.51 16.21 12.49
CA ASN A 537 21.10 16.61 12.49
C ASN A 537 20.53 16.42 13.90
N ASN A 538 19.80 17.39 14.44
CA ASN A 538 19.29 17.32 15.81
C ASN A 538 17.85 16.77 15.92
N ASP A 539 17.23 16.45 14.79
CA ASP A 539 15.87 15.93 14.69
C ASP A 539 15.74 14.95 13.51
N ILE A 540 16.57 13.90 13.54
CA ILE A 540 16.82 13.03 12.38
C ILE A 540 15.59 12.23 11.92
N LEU A 541 14.59 12.05 12.78
CA LEU A 541 13.39 11.24 12.48
C LEU A 541 12.14 12.07 12.14
N THR A 542 12.29 13.39 11.99
CA THR A 542 11.21 14.27 11.51
C THR A 542 11.26 14.43 10.00
N GLY A 543 10.14 14.22 9.33
CA GLY A 543 10.06 14.26 7.87
C GLY A 543 11.09 13.31 7.24
N ASP A 544 11.76 13.78 6.19
CA ASP A 544 12.81 13.01 5.48
C ASP A 544 14.24 13.32 5.93
N ASN A 545 14.41 13.87 7.13
CA ASN A 545 15.72 14.30 7.65
C ASN A 545 16.77 13.18 7.67
N TYR A 546 16.40 11.93 8.01
CA TYR A 546 17.31 10.79 7.96
C TYR A 546 17.85 10.59 6.54
N ARG A 547 16.95 10.52 5.55
CA ARG A 547 17.32 10.38 4.14
C ARG A 547 18.21 11.53 3.69
N GLN A 548 17.86 12.78 4.01
CA GLN A 548 18.68 13.93 3.64
C GLN A 548 20.09 13.84 4.23
N LEU A 549 20.23 13.46 5.50
CA LEU A 549 21.53 13.26 6.15
C LEU A 549 22.33 12.11 5.51
N ALA A 550 21.67 10.99 5.21
CA ALA A 550 22.29 9.84 4.55
C ALA A 550 22.74 10.18 3.12
N LEU A 551 21.94 10.94 2.36
CA LEU A 551 22.28 11.41 1.02
C LEU A 551 23.41 12.45 1.05
N GLN A 552 23.48 13.31 2.07
CA GLN A 552 24.62 14.20 2.28
C GLN A 552 25.90 13.40 2.55
N LEU A 553 25.84 12.39 3.42
CA LEU A 553 26.96 11.48 3.68
C LEU A 553 27.40 10.74 2.40
N CYS A 554 26.43 10.29 1.60
CA CYS A 554 26.64 9.59 0.34
C CYS A 554 27.32 10.48 -0.72
N ARG A 555 26.98 11.78 -0.75
CA ARG A 555 27.54 12.78 -1.69
C ARG A 555 28.88 13.35 -1.24
N SER A 556 29.13 13.38 0.07
CA SER A 556 30.34 13.98 0.65
C SER A 556 31.49 12.97 0.74
N ARG A 557 32.65 13.44 1.18
CA ARG A 557 33.77 12.56 1.56
C ARG A 557 33.76 12.24 3.05
N GLN A 558 32.69 12.54 3.79
CA GLN A 558 32.69 12.31 5.23
C GLN A 558 32.49 10.82 5.53
N ALA A 559 33.17 10.31 6.55
CA ALA A 559 33.02 8.92 6.95
C ALA A 559 31.86 8.70 7.94
N ARG A 560 31.28 9.76 8.51
CA ARG A 560 30.34 9.67 9.63
C ARG A 560 29.30 10.79 9.61
N ALA A 561 28.06 10.40 9.91
CA ALA A 561 26.95 11.29 10.20
C ALA A 561 26.27 10.88 11.51
N GLU A 562 25.75 11.87 12.25
CA GLU A 562 25.08 11.68 13.54
C GLU A 562 23.74 12.42 13.55
N GLY A 563 22.71 11.73 13.98
CA GLY A 563 21.37 12.26 14.19
C GLY A 563 20.93 12.12 15.63
N LEU A 564 20.20 13.10 16.15
CA LEU A 564 19.47 12.98 17.42
C LEU A 564 17.97 12.82 17.14
N ALA A 565 17.31 11.99 17.93
CA ALA A 565 15.85 11.90 17.97
C ALA A 565 15.39 11.58 19.40
N ALA A 566 14.75 12.56 20.05
CA ALA A 566 14.33 12.48 21.45
C ALA A 566 15.45 11.96 22.37
N GLN A 567 15.37 10.71 22.85
CA GLN A 567 16.31 10.07 23.77
C GLN A 567 17.33 9.17 23.05
N ALA A 568 17.37 9.16 21.72
CA ALA A 568 18.26 8.31 20.95
C ALA A 568 19.22 9.11 20.06
N GLN A 569 20.39 8.54 19.83
CA GLN A 569 21.36 8.96 18.82
C GLN A 569 21.47 7.89 17.74
N LEU A 570 21.30 8.29 16.50
CA LEU A 570 21.54 7.48 15.31
C LEU A 570 22.88 7.87 14.71
N VAL A 571 23.76 6.89 14.51
CA VAL A 571 25.10 7.10 13.96
C VAL A 571 25.22 6.28 12.69
N LEU A 572 25.44 6.95 11.56
CA LEU A 572 25.64 6.33 10.25
C LEU A 572 27.12 6.46 9.88
N GLN A 573 27.77 5.34 9.57
CA GLN A 573 29.21 5.29 9.28
C GLN A 573 29.50 4.54 8.00
N GLN A 574 30.46 5.08 7.24
CA GLN A 574 31.08 4.36 6.13
C GLN A 574 32.25 3.53 6.67
N GLN A 575 32.36 2.30 6.18
CA GLN A 575 33.43 1.34 6.44
C GLN A 575 34.15 1.00 5.12
N PRO A 576 35.28 0.24 5.14
CA PRO A 576 36.05 -0.05 3.93
C PRO A 576 35.28 -0.76 2.81
N ASP A 577 34.20 -1.47 3.13
CA ASP A 577 33.32 -2.15 2.18
C ASP A 577 32.08 -1.32 1.78
N SER A 578 31.93 -0.10 2.31
CA SER A 578 30.93 0.86 1.87
C SER A 578 31.20 1.32 0.45
N ARG A 579 30.14 1.46 -0.34
CA ARG A 579 30.23 2.03 -1.69
C ARG A 579 29.06 2.96 -1.92
N ALA A 580 29.32 4.04 -2.64
CA ALA A 580 28.30 4.98 -3.08
C ALA A 580 28.49 5.33 -4.56
N ALA A 581 27.40 5.69 -5.24
CA ALA A 581 27.42 6.16 -6.61
C ALA A 581 26.40 7.29 -6.84
N LEU A 582 26.79 8.25 -7.68
CA LEU A 582 26.03 9.45 -7.99
C LEU A 582 25.65 9.49 -9.46
N GLY A 583 24.46 10.00 -9.78
CA GLY A 583 24.12 10.32 -11.15
C GLY A 583 22.91 11.23 -11.24
N THR A 584 22.72 11.83 -12.41
CA THR A 584 21.61 12.73 -12.70
C THR A 584 20.70 12.08 -13.71
N TYR A 585 19.40 12.05 -13.43
CA TYR A 585 18.37 11.58 -14.34
C TYR A 585 17.68 12.77 -15.00
N SER A 586 17.88 12.89 -16.32
CA SER A 586 17.46 14.06 -17.10
C SER A 586 16.22 13.83 -17.97
N GLN A 587 15.53 12.69 -17.84
CA GLN A 587 14.31 12.40 -18.61
C GLN A 587 13.03 12.90 -17.93
N VAL A 588 13.16 13.70 -16.88
CA VAL A 588 12.09 14.40 -16.17
C VAL A 588 12.49 15.85 -15.98
N ASP A 589 11.49 16.72 -15.80
CA ASP A 589 11.67 18.13 -15.50
C ASP A 589 10.98 18.46 -14.16
N PRO A 590 11.71 18.94 -13.13
CA PRO A 590 13.15 19.20 -13.11
C PRO A 590 13.99 17.92 -13.12
N VAL A 591 15.24 18.03 -13.60
CA VAL A 591 16.22 16.94 -13.53
C VAL A 591 16.43 16.52 -12.08
N THR A 592 16.61 15.21 -11.84
CA THR A 592 16.70 14.65 -10.49
C THR A 592 18.08 14.04 -10.24
N ASP A 593 18.73 14.45 -9.15
CA ASP A 593 20.03 13.92 -8.72
C ASP A 593 19.88 12.79 -7.71
N TYR A 594 20.50 11.66 -8.02
CA TYR A 594 20.47 10.45 -7.19
C TYR A 594 21.81 10.18 -6.52
N CYS A 595 21.76 9.72 -5.27
CA CYS A 595 22.86 9.04 -4.61
C CYS A 595 22.39 7.69 -4.12
N SER A 596 23.09 6.64 -4.52
CA SER A 596 22.85 5.27 -4.05
C SER A 596 24.00 4.82 -3.20
N TYR A 597 23.74 4.08 -2.14
CA TYR A 597 24.80 3.53 -1.29
C TYR A 597 24.51 2.10 -0.86
N GLN A 598 25.59 1.40 -0.52
CA GLN A 598 25.56 0.08 0.09
C GLN A 598 26.54 0.00 1.25
N ASN A 599 26.19 -0.83 2.24
CA ASN A 599 26.99 -1.07 3.44
C ASN A 599 27.30 0.21 4.21
N PHE A 600 26.34 1.12 4.38
CA PHE A 600 26.47 2.16 5.41
C PHE A 600 25.99 1.56 6.72
N TYR A 601 26.79 1.69 7.78
CA TYR A 601 26.56 1.00 9.04
C TYR A 601 25.82 1.92 10.00
N LEU A 602 24.62 1.51 10.37
CA LEU A 602 23.79 2.21 11.34
C LEU A 602 24.01 1.63 12.74
N GLN A 603 24.18 2.53 13.69
CA GLN A 603 24.08 2.28 15.11
C GLN A 603 23.01 3.19 15.72
N ILE A 604 22.15 2.62 16.54
CA ILE A 604 21.13 3.33 17.32
C ILE A 604 21.49 3.17 18.78
N ASN A 605 21.76 4.27 19.47
CA ASN A 605 22.01 4.32 20.91
C ASN A 605 20.81 5.00 21.57
N ARG A 606 20.20 4.36 22.57
CA ARG A 606 19.23 5.01 23.47
C ARG A 606 19.77 4.99 24.89
#